data_AF-A0A5S3VC08-F1
#
_entry.id   AF-A0A5S3VC08-F1
#
_cell.length_a   1.000
_cell.length_b   1.000
_cell.length_c   1.000
_cell.angle_alpha   90.00
_cell.angle_beta   90.00
_cell.angle_gamma   90.00
#
_symmetry.space_group_name_H-M   'P 1'
#
loop_
_entity.id
_entity.type
_entity.pdbx_description
1 polymer ?
#
loop_
_entity_poly.entity_id
_entity_poly.type
_entity_poly.pdbx_seq_one_letter_code
_entity_poly.pdbx_strand_id
1 'polypeptide(L)'
;MILSHFMLLHIITGSIAVIAGVLALIQRKGQSPHRFSGKFFVISMSIMALSGAYIAYLKPMMITLIAGFYTLHLVLTAYMIVKSPEKTCTQFDYYTPLSSGGLVCLSMYFGLQALNHENGTFQGFSHEPYAFFALLSAIALIGDIKLLICKGLTLGHRLARHIWRMCFALYLAIGSFFGQGAKILPEALSQSVLIEIPEPLILLIMIFWLLKTAIKSRKLITIKNTCKTTSP
;
A
#
# COMPACT_ATOMS: atom_id res chain seq x y z
N MET A 1 -14.26 -7.18 -26.23
CA MET A 1 -12.87 -7.63 -26.52
C MET A 1 -11.81 -6.84 -25.76
N ILE A 2 -11.83 -5.50 -25.70
CA ILE A 2 -10.76 -4.74 -25.00
C ILE A 2 -10.75 -5.03 -23.47
N LEU A 3 -11.90 -5.02 -22.82
CA LEU A 3 -12.03 -5.25 -21.38
C LEU A 3 -11.47 -6.62 -20.91
N SER A 4 -11.59 -7.67 -21.73
CA SER A 4 -11.08 -9.00 -21.39
C SER A 4 -9.55 -9.06 -21.38
N HIS A 5 -8.88 -8.28 -22.24
CA HIS A 5 -7.41 -8.20 -22.23
C HIS A 5 -6.87 -7.51 -20.98
N PHE A 6 -7.50 -6.41 -20.56
CA PHE A 6 -7.12 -5.72 -19.32
C PHE A 6 -7.41 -6.57 -18.08
N MET A 7 -8.52 -7.30 -18.07
CA MET A 7 -8.83 -8.23 -16.98
C MET A 7 -7.80 -9.34 -16.87
N LEU A 8 -7.42 -9.96 -18.00
CA LEU A 8 -6.37 -10.98 -18.02
C LEU A 8 -5.03 -10.42 -17.53
N LEU A 9 -4.65 -9.24 -18.03
CA LEU A 9 -3.44 -8.53 -17.58
C LEU A 9 -3.47 -8.26 -16.07
N HIS A 10 -4.60 -7.77 -15.55
CA HIS A 10 -4.80 -7.50 -14.12
C HIS A 10 -4.64 -8.76 -13.28
N ILE A 11 -5.25 -9.88 -13.69
CA ILE A 11 -5.15 -11.16 -12.97
C ILE A 11 -3.72 -11.69 -12.97
N ILE A 12 -3.06 -11.73 -14.15
CA ILE A 12 -1.68 -12.25 -14.26
C ILE A 12 -0.72 -11.40 -13.42
N THR A 13 -0.79 -10.07 -13.56
CA THR A 13 0.11 -9.17 -12.83
C THR A 13 -0.20 -9.13 -11.35
N GLY A 14 -1.48 -9.28 -10.94
CA GLY A 14 -1.89 -9.43 -9.55
C GLY A 14 -1.33 -10.70 -8.91
N SER A 15 -1.43 -11.84 -9.58
CA SER A 15 -0.83 -13.10 -9.12
C SER A 15 0.68 -13.00 -8.93
N ILE A 16 1.38 -12.42 -9.91
CA ILE A 16 2.83 -12.17 -9.83
C ILE A 16 3.15 -11.25 -8.66
N ALA A 17 2.36 -10.19 -8.45
CA ALA A 17 2.55 -9.24 -7.35
C ALA A 17 2.39 -9.93 -5.99
N VAL A 18 1.33 -10.72 -5.78
CA VAL A 18 1.12 -11.44 -4.52
C VAL A 18 2.28 -12.39 -4.23
N ILE A 19 2.68 -13.22 -5.21
CA ILE A 19 3.79 -14.17 -5.06
C ILE A 19 5.09 -13.41 -4.75
N ALA A 20 5.43 -12.39 -5.53
CA ALA A 20 6.65 -11.61 -5.34
C ALA A 20 6.68 -10.87 -3.99
N GLY A 21 5.52 -10.38 -3.53
CA GLY A 21 5.37 -9.72 -2.23
C GLY A 21 5.60 -10.68 -1.06
N VAL A 22 5.00 -11.86 -1.10
CA VAL A 22 5.21 -12.92 -0.10
C VAL A 22 6.67 -13.36 -0.10
N LEU A 23 7.27 -13.59 -1.27
CA LEU A 23 8.71 -13.89 -1.37
C LEU A 23 9.55 -12.77 -0.75
N ALA A 24 9.27 -11.50 -1.02
CA ALA A 24 10.00 -10.39 -0.40
C ALA A 24 9.85 -10.36 1.15
N LEU A 25 8.71 -10.81 1.68
CA LEU A 25 8.46 -10.91 3.13
C LEU A 25 9.22 -12.04 3.82
N ILE A 26 9.40 -13.19 3.18
CA ILE A 26 10.17 -14.30 3.78
C ILE A 26 11.69 -14.10 3.66
N GLN A 27 12.13 -13.38 2.62
CA GLN A 27 13.56 -13.15 2.39
C GLN A 27 14.19 -12.20 3.42
N ARG A 28 15.50 -12.38 3.64
CA ARG A 28 16.28 -11.51 4.53
C ARG A 28 16.25 -10.06 4.03
N LYS A 29 15.74 -9.16 4.87
CA LYS A 29 15.52 -7.74 4.52
C LYS A 29 16.84 -7.08 4.11
N GLY A 30 16.84 -6.41 2.97
CA GLY A 30 18.01 -5.71 2.42
C GLY A 30 19.01 -6.57 1.64
N GLN A 31 18.89 -7.91 1.66
CA GLN A 31 19.72 -8.81 0.84
C GLN A 31 19.27 -8.86 -0.63
N SER A 32 20.13 -9.38 -1.51
CA SER A 32 19.84 -9.46 -2.96
C SER A 32 18.49 -10.12 -3.28
N PRO A 33 18.11 -11.27 -2.68
CA PRO A 33 16.80 -11.89 -2.96
C PRO A 33 15.61 -11.00 -2.59
N HIS A 34 15.65 -10.32 -1.45
CA HIS A 34 14.61 -9.38 -1.05
C HIS A 34 14.49 -8.20 -2.02
N ARG A 35 15.63 -7.65 -2.48
CA ARG A 35 15.63 -6.54 -3.45
C ARG A 35 15.11 -7.00 -4.81
N PHE A 36 15.45 -8.21 -5.24
CA PHE A 36 15.00 -8.79 -6.49
C PHE A 36 13.48 -9.03 -6.47
N SER A 37 12.97 -9.77 -5.50
CA SER A 37 11.51 -9.99 -5.33
C SER A 37 10.76 -8.67 -5.14
N GLY A 38 11.33 -7.72 -4.38
CA GLY A 38 10.74 -6.39 -4.19
C GLY A 38 10.62 -5.57 -5.48
N LYS A 39 11.58 -5.68 -6.42
CA LYS A 39 11.46 -5.04 -7.74
C LYS A 39 10.33 -5.64 -8.57
N PHE A 40 10.23 -6.97 -8.61
CA PHE A 40 9.13 -7.65 -9.30
C PHE A 40 7.79 -7.28 -8.69
N PHE A 41 7.69 -7.24 -7.36
CA PHE A 41 6.51 -6.77 -6.65
C PHE A 41 6.11 -5.36 -7.09
N VAL A 42 7.04 -4.40 -7.07
CA VAL A 42 6.74 -3.01 -7.45
C VAL A 42 6.24 -2.89 -8.89
N ILE A 43 6.92 -3.56 -9.83
CA ILE A 43 6.56 -3.48 -11.26
C ILE A 43 5.18 -4.12 -11.50
N SER A 44 5.00 -5.37 -11.05
CA SER A 44 3.75 -6.12 -11.24
C SER A 44 2.57 -5.45 -10.52
N MET A 45 2.74 -5.00 -9.29
CA MET A 45 1.70 -4.32 -8.52
C MET A 45 1.30 -2.99 -9.18
N SER A 46 2.25 -2.25 -9.77
CA SER A 46 1.94 -1.01 -10.48
C SER A 46 1.09 -1.26 -11.74
N ILE A 47 1.44 -2.29 -12.52
CA ILE A 47 0.67 -2.68 -13.72
C ILE A 47 -0.72 -3.19 -13.32
N MET A 48 -0.79 -4.02 -12.27
CA MET A 48 -2.04 -4.53 -11.72
C MET A 48 -2.95 -3.39 -11.24
N ALA A 49 -2.40 -2.42 -10.50
CA ALA A 49 -3.15 -1.28 -9.99
C ALA A 49 -3.70 -0.38 -11.11
N LEU A 50 -2.88 -0.10 -12.12
CA LEU A 50 -3.31 0.70 -13.29
C LEU A 50 -4.36 -0.02 -14.13
N SER A 51 -4.15 -1.30 -14.44
CA SER A 51 -5.14 -2.10 -15.17
C SER A 51 -6.45 -2.26 -14.40
N GLY A 52 -6.38 -2.45 -13.07
CA GLY A 52 -7.55 -2.53 -12.19
C GLY A 52 -8.32 -1.21 -12.12
N ALA A 53 -7.62 -0.08 -11.97
CA ALA A 53 -8.23 1.25 -12.02
C ALA A 53 -8.89 1.53 -13.37
N TYR A 54 -8.27 1.12 -14.47
CA TYR A 54 -8.85 1.25 -15.81
C TYR A 54 -10.12 0.39 -15.98
N ILE A 55 -10.11 -0.85 -15.49
CA ILE A 55 -11.31 -1.71 -15.46
C ILE A 55 -12.42 -1.06 -14.64
N ALA A 56 -12.09 -0.50 -13.47
CA ALA A 56 -13.03 0.16 -12.57
C ALA A 56 -13.55 1.51 -13.10
N TYR A 57 -12.81 2.13 -14.03
CA TYR A 57 -13.31 3.27 -14.79
C TYR A 57 -14.35 2.83 -15.83
N LEU A 58 -14.07 1.75 -16.56
CA LEU A 58 -14.98 1.21 -17.60
C LEU A 58 -16.24 0.56 -17.01
N LYS A 59 -16.10 -0.15 -15.88
CA LYS A 59 -17.19 -0.64 -15.05
C LYS A 59 -17.27 0.29 -13.84
N PRO A 60 -18.05 1.38 -13.89
CA PRO A 60 -17.96 2.51 -12.96
C PRO A 60 -18.08 2.05 -11.50
N MET A 61 -16.92 1.76 -10.90
CA MET A 61 -16.72 1.21 -9.55
C MET A 61 -15.67 2.08 -8.86
N MET A 62 -16.12 3.25 -8.43
CA MET A 62 -15.25 4.32 -7.98
C MET A 62 -14.41 3.91 -6.77
N ILE A 63 -14.95 3.05 -5.90
CA ILE A 63 -14.20 2.49 -4.78
C ILE A 63 -12.98 1.68 -5.23
N THR A 64 -13.12 0.86 -6.27
CA THR A 64 -12.02 0.06 -6.83
C THR A 64 -11.01 0.94 -7.57
N LEU A 65 -11.48 2.00 -8.23
CA LEU A 65 -10.62 2.99 -8.85
C LEU A 65 -9.75 3.72 -7.80
N ILE A 66 -10.35 4.16 -6.70
CA ILE A 66 -9.64 4.76 -5.55
C ILE A 66 -8.62 3.77 -4.98
N ALA A 67 -9.03 2.52 -4.73
CA ALA A 67 -8.15 1.48 -4.21
C ALA A 67 -6.92 1.23 -5.11
N GLY A 68 -7.12 1.22 -6.44
CA GLY A 68 -6.05 1.10 -7.43
C GLY A 68 -5.05 2.25 -7.35
N PHE A 69 -5.53 3.49 -7.39
CA PHE A 69 -4.65 4.67 -7.28
C PHE A 69 -3.96 4.78 -5.91
N TYR A 70 -4.64 4.43 -4.82
CA TYR A 70 -4.04 4.38 -3.49
C TYR A 70 -2.93 3.33 -3.42
N THR A 71 -3.17 2.13 -3.95
CA THR A 71 -2.15 1.07 -4.03
C THR A 71 -0.93 1.53 -4.84
N LEU A 72 -1.16 2.15 -6.00
CA LEU A 72 -0.10 2.71 -6.83
C LEU A 72 0.71 3.78 -6.08
N HIS A 73 0.02 4.70 -5.39
CA HIS A 73 0.65 5.71 -4.55
C HIS A 73 1.57 5.06 -3.51
N LEU A 74 1.07 4.08 -2.74
CA LEU A 74 1.85 3.41 -1.71
C LEU A 74 3.11 2.76 -2.27
N VAL A 75 2.97 1.99 -3.34
CA VAL A 75 4.06 1.21 -3.93
C VAL A 75 5.15 2.12 -4.50
N LEU A 76 4.77 3.12 -5.31
CA LEU A 76 5.74 4.01 -5.94
C LEU A 76 6.48 4.85 -4.91
N THR A 77 5.78 5.43 -3.94
CA THR A 77 6.39 6.27 -2.91
C THR A 77 7.27 5.47 -1.94
N ALA A 78 6.92 4.21 -1.65
CA ALA A 78 7.73 3.30 -0.84
C ALA A 78 8.96 2.77 -1.58
N TYR A 79 8.90 2.67 -2.91
CA TYR A 79 10.04 2.31 -3.74
C TYR A 79 11.01 3.48 -3.91
N MET A 80 10.49 4.68 -4.17
CA MET A 80 11.31 5.88 -4.33
C MET A 80 12.08 6.22 -3.04
N ILE A 81 11.45 6.08 -1.87
CA ILE A 81 12.12 6.40 -0.61
C ILE A 81 13.34 5.50 -0.34
N VAL A 82 13.37 4.25 -0.83
CA VAL A 82 14.53 3.35 -0.66
C VAL A 82 15.59 3.53 -1.74
N LYS A 83 15.23 4.12 -2.88
CA LYS A 83 16.18 4.46 -3.98
C LYS A 83 16.97 5.73 -3.67
N SER A 84 16.36 6.69 -3.00
CA SER A 84 16.98 7.98 -2.65
C SER A 84 17.93 7.86 -1.45
N PRO A 85 18.98 8.68 -1.32
CA PRO A 85 19.81 8.72 -0.12
C PRO A 85 19.03 9.12 1.16
N GLU A 86 19.67 8.96 2.31
CA GLU A 86 19.09 9.45 3.57
C GLU A 86 19.05 10.97 3.62
N LYS A 87 18.03 11.53 4.29
CA LYS A 87 17.88 12.98 4.50
C LYS A 87 17.92 13.80 3.21
N THR A 88 17.43 13.24 2.11
CA THR A 88 17.24 13.95 0.85
C THR A 88 15.76 14.03 0.50
N CYS A 89 15.40 15.10 -0.20
CA CYS A 89 14.13 15.28 -0.86
C CYS A 89 14.38 15.35 -2.37
N THR A 90 13.66 14.55 -3.14
CA THR A 90 13.72 14.50 -4.60
C THR A 90 12.57 15.29 -5.22
N GLN A 91 12.65 15.59 -6.52
CA GLN A 91 11.56 16.25 -7.23
C GLN A 91 10.26 15.45 -7.20
N PHE A 92 10.36 14.11 -7.18
CA PHE A 92 9.20 13.22 -7.05
C PHE A 92 8.43 13.44 -5.75
N ASP A 93 9.12 13.78 -4.66
CA ASP A 93 8.52 13.88 -3.34
C ASP A 93 7.50 15.02 -3.25
N TYR A 94 7.65 16.09 -4.05
CA TYR A 94 6.69 17.21 -4.12
C TYR A 94 5.32 16.81 -4.66
N TYR A 95 5.25 15.78 -5.50
CA TYR A 95 3.97 15.28 -6.04
C TYR A 95 3.24 14.34 -5.06
N THR A 96 3.94 13.83 -4.05
CA THR A 96 3.38 12.83 -3.13
C THR A 96 2.21 13.37 -2.29
N PRO A 97 2.27 14.55 -1.64
CA PRO A 97 1.12 15.08 -0.91
C PRO A 97 -0.04 15.49 -1.82
N LEU A 98 0.24 15.90 -3.07
CA LEU A 98 -0.82 16.18 -4.04
C LEU A 98 -1.60 14.90 -4.38
N SER A 99 -0.88 13.80 -4.60
CA SER A 99 -1.48 12.49 -4.87
C SER A 99 -2.29 11.96 -3.68
N SER A 100 -1.74 11.95 -2.47
CA SER A 100 -2.46 11.46 -1.29
C SER A 100 -3.59 12.41 -0.87
N GLY A 101 -3.41 13.72 -0.97
CA GLY A 101 -4.46 14.71 -0.74
C GLY A 101 -5.62 14.61 -1.73
N GLY A 102 -5.32 14.40 -3.02
CA GLY A 102 -6.34 14.11 -4.03
C GLY A 102 -7.16 12.86 -3.70
N LEU A 103 -6.52 11.79 -3.22
CA LEU A 103 -7.19 10.57 -2.79
C LEU A 103 -8.08 10.78 -1.55
N VAL A 104 -7.64 11.60 -0.59
CA VAL A 104 -8.48 11.99 0.56
C VAL A 104 -9.75 12.69 0.06
N CYS A 105 -9.61 13.74 -0.75
CA CYS A 105 -10.73 14.51 -1.26
C CYS A 105 -11.69 13.65 -2.09
N LEU A 106 -11.15 12.81 -2.98
CA LEU A 106 -11.94 11.91 -3.84
C LEU A 106 -12.74 10.91 -3.01
N SER A 107 -12.09 10.30 -2.01
CA SER A 107 -12.74 9.32 -1.12
C SER A 107 -13.83 9.97 -0.28
N MET A 108 -13.57 11.15 0.31
CA MET A 108 -14.59 11.89 1.06
C MET A 108 -15.77 12.30 0.18
N TYR A 109 -15.50 12.80 -1.03
CA TYR A 109 -16.54 13.24 -1.96
C TYR A 109 -17.50 12.10 -2.33
N PHE A 110 -16.99 10.93 -2.70
CA PHE A 110 -17.85 9.80 -3.03
C PHE A 110 -18.48 9.12 -1.80
N GLY A 111 -17.81 9.17 -0.64
CA GLY A 111 -18.42 8.74 0.62
C GLY A 111 -19.62 9.59 1.02
N LEU A 112 -19.55 10.91 0.83
CA LEU A 112 -20.68 11.82 1.04
C LEU A 112 -21.80 11.57 0.01
N GLN A 113 -21.48 11.26 -1.24
CA GLN A 113 -22.49 10.86 -2.22
C GLN A 113 -23.20 9.57 -1.82
N ALA A 114 -22.47 8.58 -1.29
CA ALA A 114 -23.09 7.35 -0.80
C ALA A 114 -24.06 7.63 0.36
N LEU A 115 -23.68 8.48 1.31
CA LEU A 115 -24.55 8.89 2.43
C LEU A 115 -25.83 9.61 2.00
N ASN A 116 -25.74 10.45 0.97
CA ASN A 116 -26.85 11.29 0.52
C ASN A 116 -27.78 10.60 -0.49
N HIS A 117 -27.44 9.40 -0.97
CA HIS A 117 -28.28 8.64 -1.89
C HIS A 117 -29.38 7.89 -1.11
N GLU A 118 -30.56 7.70 -1.70
CA GLU A 118 -31.74 7.12 -1.02
C GLU A 118 -31.46 5.75 -0.36
N ASN A 119 -30.60 4.95 -0.99
CA ASN A 119 -30.24 3.61 -0.51
C ASN A 119 -28.98 3.61 0.37
N GLY A 120 -28.41 4.76 0.72
CA GLY A 120 -27.16 4.88 1.47
C GLY A 120 -25.93 4.32 0.72
N THR A 121 -26.00 4.22 -0.61
CA THR A 121 -24.96 3.62 -1.44
C THR A 121 -24.67 4.45 -2.70
N PHE A 122 -23.42 4.44 -3.14
CA PHE A 122 -22.97 4.96 -4.42
C PHE A 122 -22.37 3.81 -5.24
N GLN A 123 -22.89 3.60 -6.46
CA GLN A 123 -22.46 2.49 -7.34
C GLN A 123 -22.52 1.10 -6.67
N GLY A 124 -23.48 0.88 -5.77
CA GLY A 124 -23.67 -0.38 -5.04
C GLY A 124 -22.77 -0.56 -3.82
N PHE A 125 -21.98 0.44 -3.46
CA PHE A 125 -21.14 0.42 -2.26
C PHE A 125 -21.64 1.43 -1.23
N SER A 126 -21.66 1.02 0.03
CA SER A 126 -21.96 1.88 1.16
C SER A 126 -20.84 2.89 1.43
N HIS A 127 -21.00 3.78 2.41
CA HIS A 127 -20.08 4.88 2.67
C HIS A 127 -18.79 4.45 3.42
N GLU A 128 -18.82 3.32 4.13
CA GLU A 128 -17.75 2.83 5.00
C GLU A 128 -16.43 2.54 4.24
N PRO A 129 -16.43 1.88 3.07
CA PRO A 129 -15.22 1.69 2.27
C PRO A 129 -14.58 3.01 1.82
N TYR A 130 -15.40 4.02 1.50
CA TYR A 130 -14.90 5.35 1.14
C TYR A 130 -14.26 6.06 2.34
N ALA A 131 -14.89 5.98 3.52
CA ALA A 131 -14.32 6.51 4.76
C ALA A 131 -12.99 5.81 5.11
N PHE A 132 -12.90 4.50 4.90
CA PHE A 132 -11.68 3.72 5.08
C PHE A 132 -10.53 4.23 4.20
N PHE A 133 -10.74 4.41 2.90
CA PHE A 133 -9.71 4.96 2.01
C PHE A 133 -9.40 6.43 2.27
N ALA A 134 -10.36 7.23 2.72
CA ALA A 134 -10.12 8.61 3.15
C ALA A 134 -9.15 8.65 4.34
N LEU A 135 -9.39 7.83 5.37
CA LEU A 135 -8.53 7.73 6.56
C LEU A 135 -7.10 7.28 6.19
N LEU A 136 -7.00 6.21 5.40
CA LEU A 136 -5.72 5.65 4.97
C LEU A 136 -4.93 6.61 4.08
N SER A 137 -5.62 7.36 3.22
CA SER A 137 -5.01 8.40 2.38
C SER A 137 -4.56 9.59 3.23
N ALA A 138 -5.30 9.94 4.29
CA ALA A 138 -4.90 11.00 5.23
C ALA A 138 -3.64 10.60 6.01
N ILE A 139 -3.52 9.35 6.45
CA ILE A 139 -2.30 8.82 7.07
C ILE A 139 -1.11 8.91 6.10
N ALA A 140 -1.32 8.55 4.83
CA ALA A 140 -0.29 8.69 3.80
C ALA A 140 0.13 10.16 3.62
N LEU A 141 -0.85 11.07 3.53
CA LEU A 141 -0.68 12.51 3.36
C LEU A 141 0.12 13.14 4.49
N ILE A 142 -0.19 12.81 5.75
CA ILE A 142 0.59 13.29 6.91
C ILE A 142 2.06 12.89 6.77
N GLY A 143 2.32 11.64 6.36
CA GLY A 143 3.68 11.15 6.11
C GLY A 143 4.38 11.83 4.93
N ASP A 144 3.64 12.19 3.89
CA ASP A 144 4.15 12.90 2.70
C ASP A 144 4.48 14.36 3.01
N ILE A 145 3.59 15.06 3.72
CA ILE A 145 3.83 16.43 4.19
C ILE A 145 5.06 16.46 5.11
N LYS A 146 5.17 15.50 6.06
CA LYS A 146 6.32 15.41 6.96
C LYS A 146 7.64 15.22 6.20
N LEU A 147 7.64 14.42 5.13
CA LEU A 147 8.82 14.23 4.29
C LEU A 147 9.31 15.57 3.69
N LEU A 148 8.38 16.40 3.19
CA LEU A 148 8.71 17.70 2.60
C LEU A 148 9.16 18.73 3.65
N ILE A 149 8.44 18.83 4.78
CA ILE A 149 8.79 19.76 5.87
C ILE A 149 10.18 19.45 6.42
N CYS A 150 10.50 18.17 6.63
CA CYS A 150 11.79 17.74 7.14
C CYS A 150 12.90 17.70 6.08
N LYS A 151 12.60 18.01 4.81
CA LYS A 151 13.52 17.91 3.66
C LYS A 151 14.21 16.55 3.55
N GLY A 152 13.48 15.48 3.88
CA GLY A 152 14.00 14.11 3.90
C GLY A 152 13.72 13.39 5.22
N LEU A 153 14.03 12.09 5.25
CA LEU A 153 13.77 11.22 6.39
C LEU A 153 15.06 10.52 6.86
N THR A 154 15.16 10.31 8.18
CA THR A 154 16.16 9.42 8.80
C THR A 154 15.93 7.97 8.41
N LEU A 155 16.95 7.11 8.47
CA LEU A 155 16.82 5.68 8.19
C LEU A 155 15.60 5.00 8.84
N GLY A 156 15.36 5.20 10.14
CA GLY A 156 14.24 4.57 10.84
C GLY A 156 12.87 4.94 10.25
N HIS A 157 12.64 6.23 10.00
CA HIS A 157 11.42 6.72 9.35
C HIS A 157 11.29 6.26 7.89
N ARG A 158 12.40 6.17 7.15
CA ARG A 158 12.41 5.63 5.78
C ARG A 158 11.99 4.16 5.75
N LEU A 159 12.54 3.36 6.65
CA LEU A 159 12.19 1.95 6.79
C LEU A 159 10.74 1.79 7.24
N ALA A 160 10.27 2.57 8.21
CA ALA A 160 8.88 2.53 8.63
C ALA A 160 7.94 2.85 7.44
N ARG A 161 8.21 3.93 6.70
CA ARG A 161 7.48 4.31 5.48
C ARG A 161 7.48 3.19 4.44
N HIS A 162 8.63 2.57 4.20
CA HIS A 162 8.73 1.46 3.26
C HIS A 162 7.92 0.24 3.71
N ILE A 163 8.07 -0.18 4.97
CA ILE A 163 7.43 -1.37 5.53
C ILE A 163 5.91 -1.23 5.47
N TRP A 164 5.34 -0.16 6.04
CA TRP A 164 3.89 -0.05 6.11
C TRP A 164 3.27 0.06 4.72
N ARG A 165 3.85 0.87 3.82
CA ARG A 165 3.30 1.06 2.48
C ARG A 165 3.39 -0.20 1.62
N MET A 166 4.50 -0.94 1.67
CA MET A 166 4.63 -2.19 0.91
C MET A 166 3.75 -3.30 1.48
N CYS A 167 3.72 -3.47 2.80
CA CYS A 167 2.88 -4.51 3.41
C CYS A 167 1.40 -4.19 3.24
N PHE A 168 1.00 -2.91 3.37
CA PHE A 168 -0.39 -2.52 3.19
C PHE A 168 -0.85 -2.66 1.72
N ALA A 169 0.02 -2.34 0.76
CA ALA A 169 -0.27 -2.64 -0.65
C ALA A 169 -0.45 -4.14 -0.91
N LEU A 170 0.38 -5.00 -0.30
CA LEU A 170 0.21 -6.45 -0.39
C LEU A 170 -1.07 -6.94 0.31
N TYR A 171 -1.42 -6.36 1.45
CA TYR A 171 -2.68 -6.60 2.16
C TYR A 171 -3.89 -6.31 1.26
N LEU A 172 -3.93 -5.13 0.62
CA LEU A 172 -5.01 -4.78 -0.32
C LEU A 172 -5.08 -5.74 -1.51
N ALA A 173 -3.93 -6.15 -2.03
CA ALA A 173 -3.87 -7.08 -3.16
C ALA A 173 -4.36 -8.49 -2.78
N ILE A 174 -3.97 -9.01 -1.60
CA ILE A 174 -4.42 -10.31 -1.10
C ILE A 174 -5.93 -10.28 -0.82
N GLY A 175 -6.43 -9.25 -0.13
CA GLY A 175 -7.87 -9.10 0.14
C GLY A 175 -8.68 -9.02 -1.15
N SER A 176 -8.22 -8.26 -2.14
CA SER A 176 -8.86 -8.20 -3.46
C SER A 176 -8.80 -9.54 -4.21
N PHE A 177 -7.64 -10.19 -4.21
CA PHE A 177 -7.39 -11.45 -4.92
C PHE A 177 -8.25 -12.59 -4.38
N PHE A 178 -8.28 -12.77 -3.07
CA PHE A 178 -9.10 -13.81 -2.44
C PHE A 178 -10.58 -13.43 -2.40
N GLY A 179 -10.93 -12.17 -2.11
CA GLY A 179 -12.33 -11.73 -2.08
C GLY A 179 -13.04 -11.88 -3.43
N GLN A 180 -12.34 -11.59 -4.53
CA GLN A 180 -12.91 -11.79 -5.87
C GLN A 180 -12.70 -13.21 -6.41
N GLY A 181 -11.56 -13.84 -6.10
CA GLY A 181 -11.23 -15.19 -6.53
C GLY A 181 -12.09 -16.28 -5.86
N ALA A 182 -12.50 -16.06 -4.60
CA ALA A 182 -13.36 -17.00 -3.87
C ALA A 182 -14.72 -17.23 -4.55
N LYS A 183 -15.22 -16.26 -5.34
CA LYS A 183 -16.48 -16.38 -6.08
C LYS A 183 -16.46 -17.46 -7.17
N ILE A 184 -15.27 -17.91 -7.57
CA ILE A 184 -15.08 -18.91 -8.63
C ILE A 184 -14.77 -20.30 -8.02
N LEU A 185 -14.45 -20.36 -6.72
CA LEU A 185 -14.12 -21.61 -6.05
C LEU A 185 -15.40 -22.38 -5.67
N PRO A 186 -15.33 -23.73 -5.58
CA PRO A 186 -16.40 -24.54 -5.01
C PRO A 186 -16.77 -24.07 -3.60
N GLU A 187 -18.05 -24.17 -3.23
CA GLU A 187 -18.58 -23.63 -1.96
C GLU A 187 -17.76 -24.06 -0.74
N ALA A 188 -17.38 -25.34 -0.68
CA ALA A 188 -16.57 -25.92 0.39
C ALA A 188 -15.20 -25.23 0.59
N LEU A 189 -14.60 -24.71 -0.48
CA LEU A 189 -13.36 -23.94 -0.40
C LEU A 189 -13.64 -22.46 -0.15
N SER A 190 -14.63 -21.88 -0.82
CA SER A 190 -14.99 -20.46 -0.71
C SER A 190 -15.40 -20.05 0.71
N GLN A 191 -16.03 -20.95 1.48
CA GLN A 191 -16.46 -20.73 2.86
C GLN A 191 -15.39 -21.16 3.89
N SER A 192 -14.24 -21.64 3.44
CA SER A 192 -13.20 -22.08 4.35
C SER A 192 -12.51 -20.88 5.01
N VAL A 193 -12.32 -20.97 6.33
CA VAL A 193 -11.56 -19.99 7.12
C VAL A 193 -10.14 -19.80 6.56
N LEU A 194 -9.59 -20.81 5.87
CA LEU A 194 -8.26 -20.79 5.28
C LEU A 194 -8.08 -19.70 4.21
N ILE A 195 -9.14 -19.28 3.52
CA ILE A 195 -9.08 -18.20 2.52
C ILE A 195 -8.92 -16.82 3.20
N GLU A 196 -9.44 -16.66 4.41
CA GLU A 196 -9.42 -15.39 5.12
C GLU A 196 -8.13 -15.16 5.92
N ILE A 197 -7.37 -16.21 6.24
CA ILE A 197 -6.13 -16.13 7.05
C ILE A 197 -5.01 -15.27 6.43
N PRO A 198 -4.72 -15.33 5.12
CA PRO A 198 -3.56 -14.63 4.56
C PRO A 198 -3.62 -13.11 4.75
N GLU A 199 -4.81 -12.50 4.65
CA GLU A 199 -5.02 -11.06 4.75
C GLU A 199 -4.59 -10.48 6.13
N PRO A 200 -5.17 -10.89 7.28
CA PRO A 200 -4.79 -10.39 8.60
C PRO A 200 -3.35 -10.78 8.97
N LEU A 201 -2.84 -11.90 8.46
CA LEU A 201 -1.44 -12.30 8.67
C LEU A 201 -0.46 -11.25 8.13
N ILE A 202 -0.73 -10.64 6.98
CA ILE A 202 0.11 -9.55 6.45
C ILE A 202 0.11 -8.34 7.39
N LEU A 203 -1.04 -7.99 7.97
CA LEU A 203 -1.12 -6.89 8.94
C LEU A 203 -0.32 -7.18 10.21
N LEU A 204 -0.39 -8.41 10.73
CA LEU A 204 0.41 -8.81 11.90
C LEU A 204 1.91 -8.73 11.59
N ILE A 205 2.33 -9.21 10.43
CA ILE A 205 3.73 -9.11 9.96
C ILE A 205 4.16 -7.64 9.83
N MET A 206 3.31 -6.78 9.27
CA MET A 206 3.56 -5.34 9.16
C MET A 206 3.79 -4.71 10.53
N ILE A 207 2.89 -4.95 11.49
CA ILE A 207 2.99 -4.42 12.85
C ILE A 207 4.29 -4.88 13.51
N PHE A 208 4.59 -6.18 13.43
CA PHE A 208 5.84 -6.74 13.94
C PHE A 208 7.09 -6.02 13.40
N TRP A 209 7.16 -5.81 12.09
CA TRP A 209 8.32 -5.15 11.46
C TRP A 209 8.40 -3.66 11.79
N LEU A 210 7.26 -2.97 11.92
CA LEU A 210 7.22 -1.57 12.35
C LEU A 210 7.73 -1.41 13.79
N LEU A 211 7.26 -2.25 14.72
CA LEU A 211 7.71 -2.25 16.11
C LEU A 211 9.21 -2.56 16.21
N LYS A 212 9.67 -3.60 15.53
CA LYS A 212 11.09 -3.97 15.47
C LYS A 212 11.97 -2.83 14.94
N THR A 213 11.52 -2.13 13.90
CA THR A 213 12.24 -1.00 13.30
C THR A 213 12.27 0.21 14.24
N ALA A 214 11.15 0.51 14.91
CA ALA A 214 11.07 1.60 15.88
C ALA A 214 12.02 1.37 17.07
N ILE A 215 12.05 0.15 17.63
CA ILE A 215 12.93 -0.22 18.74
C ILE A 215 14.41 -0.08 18.34
N LYS A 216 14.80 -0.61 17.18
CA LYS A 216 16.17 -0.51 16.68
C LYS A 216 16.60 0.94 16.47
N SER A 217 15.72 1.78 15.92
CA SER A 217 16.01 3.20 15.70
C SER A 217 16.23 3.95 17.01
N ARG A 218 15.44 3.67 18.06
CA ARG A 218 15.62 4.29 19.39
C ARG A 218 16.97 3.91 20.01
N LYS A 219 17.33 2.63 19.98
CA LYS A 219 18.61 2.14 20.54
C LYS A 219 19.83 2.82 19.90
N LEU A 220 19.81 3.02 18.58
CA LEU A 220 20.91 3.70 17.86
C LEU A 220 21.05 5.19 18.25
N ILE A 221 19.93 5.87 18.50
CA ILE A 221 19.95 7.27 18.96
C ILE A 221 20.55 7.37 20.36
N THR A 222 20.14 6.48 21.27
CA THR A 222 20.66 6.43 22.65
C THR A 222 22.18 6.22 22.67
N ILE A 223 22.71 5.24 21.92
CA ILE A 223 24.15 4.95 21.84
C ILE A 223 24.93 6.17 21.32
N LYS A 224 24.41 6.84 20.29
CA LYS A 224 25.07 8.01 19.71
C LYS A 224 25.13 9.18 20.68
N ASN A 225 24.10 9.36 21.50
CA ASN A 225 24.07 10.41 22.51
C ASN A 225 25.04 10.13 23.66
N THR A 226 25.13 8.88 24.14
CA THR A 226 26.09 8.50 25.18
C THR A 226 27.55 8.67 24.74
N CYS A 227 27.89 8.34 23.48
CA CYS A 227 29.26 8.56 22.97
C CYS A 227 29.61 10.04 22.80
N LYS A 228 28.63 10.91 22.53
CA LYS A 228 28.84 12.37 22.45
C LYS A 228 29.04 13.03 23.81
N THR A 229 28.45 12.47 24.87
CA THR A 229 28.64 12.99 26.24
C THR A 229 29.95 12.55 26.88
N THR A 230 30.64 11.57 26.31
CA THR A 230 31.91 11.01 26.83
C THR A 230 33.14 11.43 26.02
N SER A 231 33.00 12.28 25.01
CA SER A 231 34.14 12.90 24.31
C SER A 231 34.53 14.20 25.03
N PRO A 232 35.77 14.34 25.55
CA PRO A 232 36.24 15.52 26.27
C PRO A 232 36.30 16.78 25.40
#